data_AF-A0A2V9ZPY8-F1
#
_entry.id   AF-A0A2V9ZPY8-F1
#
_cell.length_a   1.000
_cell.length_b   1.000
_cell.length_c   1.000
_cell.angle_alpha   90.00
_cell.angle_beta   90.00
_cell.angle_gamma   90.00
#
_symmetry.space_group_name_H-M   'P 1'
#
loop_
_entity.id
_entity.type
_entity.pdbx_description
1 polymer ?
#
loop_
_entity_poly.entity_id
_entity_poly.type
_entity_poly.pdbx_seq_one_letter_code
_entity_poly.pdbx_strand_id
1 'polypeptide(L)'
;ERGLAYRDFTPAHAGEGEKSGGQGTWLFNPGMRELSREESDRRAAAGEPFALRFRVPRDGAQDVRFVDAVYGEQAKAAADIEDFALLRSDGMPTYHLASCADDADLHISHIIRGQDHLTNTFKHILIFEAAGATPPKFAHLPLLVAPDGTKLSKRRHGKVVSVTTYRDAGFLPEAFVNFLCLLGWSPKDNREKMSLQELMDD
;
A
#
# COMPACT_ATOMS: atom_id res chain seq x y z
N GLU A 1 19.69 -8.66 -8.90
CA GLU A 1 20.23 -8.88 -10.26
C GLU A 1 20.00 -7.69 -11.18
N ARG A 2 18.76 -7.19 -11.32
CA ARG A 2 18.41 -6.04 -12.18
C ARG A 2 18.85 -4.65 -11.67
N GLY A 3 19.56 -4.55 -10.54
CA GLY A 3 19.97 -3.26 -9.95
C GLY A 3 18.83 -2.41 -9.32
N LEU A 4 17.60 -2.92 -9.28
CA LEU A 4 16.41 -2.22 -8.76
C LEU A 4 16.23 -2.35 -7.24
N ALA A 5 17.17 -2.99 -6.55
CA ALA A 5 17.18 -3.12 -5.10
C ALA A 5 18.62 -3.19 -4.59
N TYR A 6 18.82 -2.79 -3.33
CA TYR A 6 20.12 -2.82 -2.65
C TYR A 6 19.96 -3.19 -1.18
N ARG A 7 21.05 -3.66 -0.57
CA ARG A 7 21.10 -3.97 0.87
C ARG A 7 21.47 -2.70 1.65
N ASP A 8 20.68 -2.39 2.67
CA ASP A 8 20.92 -1.32 3.61
C ASP A 8 21.29 -1.92 4.97
N PHE A 9 22.55 -1.76 5.35
CA PHE A 9 23.13 -2.25 6.60
C PHE A 9 23.03 -1.22 7.74
N THR A 10 22.30 -0.12 7.54
CA THR A 10 22.10 0.89 8.58
C THR A 10 21.35 0.27 9.76
N PRO A 11 21.90 0.29 10.99
CA PRO A 11 21.24 -0.30 12.14
C PRO A 11 19.88 0.36 12.40
N ALA A 12 18.87 -0.43 12.78
CA ALA A 12 17.51 0.05 13.03
C ALA A 12 17.43 1.17 14.10
N HIS A 13 18.41 1.24 15.01
CA HIS A 13 18.49 2.23 16.08
C HIS A 13 19.29 3.50 15.71
N ALA A 14 19.90 3.57 14.52
CA ALA A 14 20.68 4.75 14.10
C ALA A 14 19.81 5.93 13.63
N GLY A 15 18.49 5.73 13.49
CA GLY A 15 17.56 6.63 12.79
C GLY A 15 17.17 7.94 13.50
N GLU A 16 17.68 8.24 14.70
CA GLU A 16 17.45 9.57 15.30
C GLU A 16 18.58 10.57 15.02
N GLY A 17 19.81 10.11 14.79
CA GLY A 17 20.99 10.97 14.63
C GLY A 17 21.28 11.42 13.20
N GLU A 18 20.82 10.66 12.18
CA GLU A 18 21.03 10.96 10.76
C GLU A 18 19.76 11.47 10.07
N LYS A 19 18.91 12.20 10.80
CA LYS A 19 17.99 13.15 10.17
C LYS A 19 18.85 14.32 9.69
N SER A 20 19.48 14.17 8.53
CA SER A 20 20.20 15.26 7.86
C SER A 20 19.33 16.51 7.92
N GLY A 21 19.84 17.54 8.61
CA GLY A 21 19.13 18.76 8.92
C GLY A 21 18.45 19.36 7.70
N GLY A 22 17.13 19.49 7.80
CA GLY A 22 16.23 20.00 6.78
C GLY A 22 14.85 19.39 7.05
N GLN A 23 13.79 20.19 7.01
CA GLN A 23 12.41 19.75 7.25
C GLN A 23 11.87 18.86 6.11
N GLY A 24 12.66 17.90 5.63
CA GLY A 24 12.34 17.02 4.51
C GLY A 24 12.09 15.58 4.94
N THR A 25 11.24 14.89 4.19
CA THR A 25 11.01 13.45 4.33
C THR A 25 12.32 12.71 4.06
N TRP A 26 12.70 11.77 4.93
CA TRP A 26 13.83 10.88 4.69
C TRP A 26 13.55 10.01 3.45
N LEU A 27 14.44 10.05 2.45
CA LEU A 27 14.25 9.35 1.19
C LEU A 27 15.07 8.07 1.10
N PHE A 28 16.34 8.08 1.49
CA PHE A 28 17.24 6.91 1.49
C PHE A 28 18.56 7.23 2.18
N ASN A 29 19.39 6.21 2.46
CA ASN A 29 20.77 6.39 2.87
C ASN A 29 21.69 6.34 1.62
N PRO A 30 22.34 7.46 1.22
CA PRO A 30 23.20 7.49 0.03
C PRO A 30 24.39 6.54 0.10
N GLY A 31 25.02 6.40 1.28
CA GLY A 31 26.19 5.54 1.45
C GLY A 31 25.86 4.06 1.27
N MET A 32 24.67 3.63 1.69
CA MET A 32 24.20 2.26 1.48
C MET A 32 23.69 2.04 0.06
N ARG A 33 23.05 3.06 -0.51
CA ARG A 33 22.53 3.03 -1.87
C ARG A 33 23.64 2.93 -2.92
N GLU A 34 24.76 3.60 -2.72
CA GLU A 34 25.91 3.59 -3.65
C GLU A 34 27.00 2.58 -3.25
N LEU A 35 26.72 1.72 -2.26
CA LEU A 35 27.66 0.67 -1.86
C LEU A 35 27.96 -0.25 -3.04
N SER A 36 29.24 -0.54 -3.28
CA SER A 36 29.62 -1.45 -4.36
C SER A 36 29.01 -2.84 -4.12
N ARG A 37 28.71 -3.54 -5.21
CA ARG A 37 28.14 -4.89 -5.13
C ARG A 37 29.06 -5.84 -4.35
N GLU A 38 30.36 -5.74 -4.59
CA GLU A 38 31.39 -6.53 -3.92
C GLU A 38 31.36 -6.33 -2.40
N GLU A 39 31.30 -5.08 -1.94
CA GLU A 39 31.27 -4.76 -0.52
C GLU A 39 29.93 -5.16 0.12
N SER A 40 28.82 -4.94 -0.58
CA SER A 40 27.49 -5.39 -0.15
C SER A 40 27.42 -6.91 0.00
N ASP A 41 27.98 -7.66 -0.96
CA ASP A 41 28.04 -9.13 -0.92
C ASP A 41 28.97 -9.61 0.21
N ARG A 42 30.13 -8.94 0.42
CA ARG A 42 31.06 -9.25 1.52
C ARG A 42 30.41 -9.09 2.89
N ARG A 43 29.72 -7.97 3.15
CA ARG A 43 29.04 -7.71 4.44
C ARG A 43 27.89 -8.68 4.69
N ALA A 44 27.09 -8.96 3.66
CA ALA A 44 26.02 -9.96 3.76
C ALA A 44 26.57 -11.36 4.05
N ALA A 45 27.65 -11.78 3.38
CA ALA A 45 28.30 -13.07 3.61
C ALA A 45 28.93 -13.19 5.02
N ALA A 46 29.32 -12.06 5.62
CA ALA A 46 29.79 -11.98 7.00
C ALA A 46 28.65 -12.08 8.04
N GLY A 47 27.39 -12.20 7.62
CA GLY A 47 26.23 -12.32 8.51
C GLY A 47 25.76 -10.99 9.09
N GLU A 48 26.19 -9.86 8.52
CA GLU A 48 25.75 -8.55 8.99
C GLU A 48 24.26 -8.34 8.65
N PRO A 49 23.41 -7.93 9.62
CA PRO A 49 21.99 -7.69 9.36
C PRO A 49 21.77 -6.53 8.37
N PHE A 50 20.85 -6.71 7.42
CA PHE A 50 20.49 -5.67 6.45
C PHE A 50 19.01 -5.72 6.09
N ALA A 51 18.43 -4.58 5.75
CA ALA A 51 17.16 -4.55 5.01
C ALA A 51 17.44 -4.60 3.50
N LEU A 52 16.56 -5.25 2.72
CA LEU A 52 16.58 -5.10 1.27
C LEU A 52 15.63 -3.96 0.91
N ARG A 53 16.12 -2.92 0.23
CA ARG A 53 15.33 -1.76 -0.18
C ARG A 53 15.16 -1.68 -1.68
N PHE A 54 14.01 -1.16 -2.11
CA PHE A 54 13.77 -0.83 -3.50
C PHE A 54 14.58 0.42 -3.87
N ARG A 55 15.31 0.36 -4.99
CA ARG A 55 16.08 1.48 -5.53
C ARG A 55 15.17 2.32 -6.41
N VAL A 56 14.44 3.28 -5.83
CA VAL A 56 13.55 4.14 -6.62
C VAL A 56 14.37 4.89 -7.67
N PRO A 57 14.01 4.86 -8.97
CA PRO A 57 14.73 5.62 -10.00
C PRO A 57 14.66 7.11 -9.71
N ARG A 58 15.81 7.79 -9.78
CA ARG A 58 15.91 9.25 -9.56
C ARG A 58 16.44 9.99 -10.78
N ASP A 59 17.11 9.28 -11.68
CA ASP A 59 17.61 9.84 -12.93
C ASP A 59 16.44 9.93 -13.92
N GLY A 60 16.23 11.11 -14.50
CA GLY A 60 15.18 11.36 -15.50
C GLY A 60 13.87 11.96 -14.99
N ALA A 61 13.73 12.23 -13.69
CA ALA A 61 12.64 13.01 -13.07
C ALA A 61 11.22 12.69 -13.60
N GLN A 62 10.88 11.40 -13.75
CA GLN A 62 9.55 11.01 -14.17
C GLN A 62 8.62 10.78 -12.97
N ASP A 63 7.36 11.13 -13.16
CA ASP A 63 6.30 10.81 -12.21
C ASP A 63 5.94 9.33 -12.32
N VAL A 64 5.70 8.70 -11.16
CA VAL A 64 4.95 7.45 -11.12
C VAL A 64 3.47 7.79 -11.24
N ARG A 65 2.79 7.19 -12.21
CA ARG A 65 1.40 7.50 -12.54
C ARG A 65 0.54 6.24 -12.60
N PHE A 66 -0.73 6.38 -12.23
CA PHE A 66 -1.76 5.37 -12.47
C PHE A 66 -3.13 6.04 -12.53
N VAL A 67 -4.12 5.32 -13.06
CA VAL A 67 -5.53 5.76 -13.03
C VAL A 67 -6.26 4.92 -12.00
N ASP A 68 -6.81 5.58 -10.99
CA ASP A 68 -7.72 4.97 -10.04
C ASP A 68 -9.15 4.99 -10.57
N ALA A 69 -9.87 3.89 -10.46
CA ALA A 69 -11.24 3.80 -10.96
C ALA A 69 -12.24 4.69 -10.19
N VAL A 70 -11.90 5.11 -8.97
CA VAL A 70 -12.73 5.99 -8.13
C VAL A 70 -12.19 7.42 -8.11
N TYR A 71 -10.87 7.58 -7.93
CA TYR A 71 -10.23 8.90 -7.78
C TYR A 71 -9.60 9.47 -9.05
N GLY A 72 -9.66 8.76 -10.18
CA GLY A 72 -9.13 9.22 -11.46
C GLY A 72 -7.60 9.22 -11.52
N GLU A 73 -7.02 10.11 -12.33
CA GLU A 73 -5.57 10.18 -12.53
C GLU A 73 -4.82 10.53 -11.25
N GLN A 74 -3.79 9.74 -10.94
CA GLN A 74 -2.89 9.93 -9.81
C GLN A 74 -1.46 10.02 -10.31
N ALA A 75 -0.69 10.96 -9.77
CA ALA A 75 0.71 11.15 -10.10
C ALA A 75 1.52 11.52 -8.86
N LYS A 76 2.74 11.00 -8.77
CA LYS A 76 3.71 11.38 -7.74
C LYS A 76 5.12 11.38 -8.32
N ALA A 77 5.88 12.44 -8.09
CA ALA A 77 7.27 12.52 -8.51
C ALA A 77 8.06 11.37 -7.87
N ALA A 78 8.85 10.64 -8.66
CA ALA A 78 9.70 9.57 -8.12
C ALA A 78 10.70 10.09 -7.07
N ALA A 79 11.09 11.37 -7.17
CA ALA A 79 11.91 12.06 -6.18
C ALA A 79 11.28 12.08 -4.78
N ASP A 80 9.95 12.13 -4.68
CA ASP A 80 9.18 12.19 -3.43
C ASP A 80 8.81 10.80 -2.89
N ILE A 81 9.30 9.73 -3.52
CA ILE A 81 9.14 8.36 -3.07
C ILE A 81 10.46 7.92 -2.45
N GLU A 82 10.38 7.43 -1.23
CA GLU A 82 11.51 6.89 -0.49
C GLU A 82 11.91 5.50 -1.01
N ASP A 83 13.16 5.11 -0.77
CA ASP A 83 13.62 3.73 -0.94
C ASP A 83 13.02 2.86 0.17
N PHE A 84 11.82 2.36 -0.11
CA PHE A 84 11.05 1.56 0.80
C PHE A 84 11.64 0.15 0.96
N ALA A 85 11.49 -0.42 2.15
CA ALA A 85 11.93 -1.78 2.42
C ALA A 85 11.06 -2.81 1.68
N LEU A 86 11.73 -3.76 1.04
CA LEU A 86 11.17 -4.97 0.42
C LEU A 86 11.28 -6.15 1.38
N LEU A 87 12.46 -6.33 1.98
CA LEU A 87 12.71 -7.31 3.05
C LEU A 87 13.23 -6.59 4.30
N ARG A 88 12.78 -7.05 5.45
CA ARG A 88 13.31 -6.65 6.75
C ARG A 88 14.62 -7.41 7.05
N SER A 89 15.35 -6.99 8.08
CA SER A 89 16.59 -7.64 8.50
C SER A 89 16.43 -9.05 9.07
N ASP A 90 15.21 -9.40 9.46
CA ASP A 90 14.80 -10.76 9.84
C ASP A 90 14.48 -11.65 8.61
N GLY A 91 14.63 -11.12 7.39
CA GLY A 91 14.33 -11.82 6.14
C GLY A 91 12.84 -11.81 5.75
N MET A 92 11.95 -11.30 6.59
CA MET A 92 10.52 -11.28 6.27
C MET A 92 10.19 -10.20 5.23
N PRO A 93 9.33 -10.51 4.24
CA PRO A 93 8.88 -9.53 3.27
C PRO A 93 7.99 -8.49 3.94
N THR A 94 8.10 -7.25 3.45
CA THR A 94 7.14 -6.21 3.82
C THR A 94 5.82 -6.45 3.10
N TYR A 95 4.76 -5.80 3.59
CA TYR A 95 3.46 -5.78 2.90
C TYR A 95 3.58 -5.39 1.42
N HIS A 96 4.48 -4.46 1.08
CA HIS A 96 4.65 -4.03 -0.30
C HIS A 96 5.15 -5.14 -1.21
N LEU A 97 6.19 -5.87 -0.79
CA LEU A 97 6.72 -6.97 -1.58
C LEU A 97 5.77 -8.16 -1.60
N ALA A 98 5.28 -8.60 -0.44
CA ALA A 98 4.42 -9.77 -0.33
C ALA A 98 3.12 -9.60 -1.14
N SER A 99 2.41 -8.48 -0.96
CA SER A 99 1.16 -8.22 -1.69
C SER A 99 1.37 -8.20 -3.20
N CYS A 100 2.38 -7.47 -3.69
CA CYS A 100 2.63 -7.42 -5.13
C CYS A 100 3.10 -8.75 -5.73
N ALA A 101 3.89 -9.53 -4.98
CA ALA A 101 4.32 -10.85 -5.43
C ALA A 101 3.13 -11.80 -5.56
N ASP A 102 2.27 -11.86 -4.54
CA ASP A 102 1.06 -12.70 -4.53
C ASP A 102 0.07 -12.24 -5.62
N ASP A 103 -0.15 -10.93 -5.76
CA ASP A 103 -1.06 -10.38 -6.78
C ASP A 103 -0.57 -10.69 -8.20
N ALA A 104 0.75 -10.67 -8.43
CA ALA A 104 1.34 -11.03 -9.72
C ALA A 104 1.23 -12.54 -10.00
N ASP A 105 1.54 -13.38 -9.01
CA ASP A 105 1.49 -14.85 -9.13
C ASP A 105 0.06 -15.35 -9.36
N LEU A 106 -0.91 -14.77 -8.65
CA LEU A 106 -2.32 -15.09 -8.79
C LEU A 106 -3.01 -14.38 -9.96
N HIS A 107 -2.27 -13.58 -10.75
CA HIS A 107 -2.78 -12.86 -11.91
C HIS A 107 -3.99 -11.96 -11.57
N ILE A 108 -3.94 -11.29 -10.42
CA ILE A 108 -5.00 -10.37 -9.99
C ILE A 108 -5.12 -9.24 -11.02
N SER A 109 -6.34 -9.02 -11.52
CA SER A 109 -6.59 -8.01 -12.57
C SER A 109 -7.09 -6.67 -12.02
N HIS A 110 -7.77 -6.69 -10.87
CA HIS A 110 -8.35 -5.53 -10.22
C HIS A 110 -8.09 -5.60 -8.71
N ILE A 111 -7.44 -4.58 -8.17
CA ILE A 111 -7.23 -4.40 -6.74
C ILE A 111 -8.23 -3.36 -6.24
N ILE A 112 -9.23 -3.82 -5.47
CA ILE A 112 -10.25 -2.99 -4.84
C ILE A 112 -10.01 -2.99 -3.33
N ARG A 113 -9.63 -1.84 -2.76
CA ARG A 113 -9.24 -1.73 -1.33
C ARG A 113 -9.49 -0.33 -0.77
N GLY A 114 -9.35 -0.15 0.55
CA GLY A 114 -9.56 1.16 1.18
C GLY A 114 -8.57 2.25 0.73
N GLN A 115 -9.02 3.51 0.67
CA GLN A 115 -8.21 4.66 0.24
C GLN A 115 -6.98 4.95 1.10
N ASP A 116 -6.86 4.36 2.29
CA ASP A 116 -5.63 4.41 3.08
C ASP A 116 -4.44 3.69 2.40
N HIS A 117 -4.70 2.87 1.38
CA HIS A 117 -3.66 2.29 0.55
C HIS A 117 -3.38 3.07 -0.75
N LEU A 118 -4.06 4.20 -1.02
CA LEU A 118 -3.92 4.93 -2.28
C LEU A 118 -2.46 5.34 -2.53
N THR A 119 -1.79 5.94 -1.54
CA THR A 119 -0.37 6.34 -1.65
C THR A 119 0.58 5.15 -1.77
N ASN A 120 0.21 3.97 -1.27
CA ASN A 120 1.03 2.76 -1.41
C ASN A 120 1.09 2.29 -2.86
N THR A 121 0.09 2.63 -3.68
CA THR A 121 -0.01 2.22 -5.08
C THR A 121 1.18 2.70 -5.90
N PHE A 122 1.72 3.91 -5.65
CA PHE A 122 2.94 4.36 -6.35
C PHE A 122 4.13 3.40 -6.13
N LYS A 123 4.28 2.86 -4.92
CA LYS A 123 5.31 1.87 -4.62
C LYS A 123 5.00 0.53 -5.29
N HIS A 124 3.74 0.13 -5.31
CA HIS A 124 3.29 -1.11 -5.93
C HIS A 124 3.47 -1.10 -7.46
N ILE A 125 3.18 0.02 -8.14
CA ILE A 125 3.48 0.20 -9.57
C ILE A 125 4.96 -0.07 -9.85
N LEU A 126 5.86 0.56 -9.08
CA LEU A 126 7.30 0.35 -9.22
C LEU A 126 7.71 -1.12 -9.03
N ILE A 127 7.08 -1.83 -8.09
CA ILE A 127 7.35 -3.26 -7.87
C ILE A 127 6.88 -4.10 -9.06
N PHE A 128 5.65 -3.90 -9.56
CA PHE A 128 5.12 -4.65 -10.70
C PHE A 128 5.98 -4.43 -11.95
N GLU A 129 6.34 -3.18 -12.26
CA GLU A 129 7.24 -2.84 -13.37
C GLU A 129 8.63 -3.46 -13.20
N ALA A 130 9.16 -3.42 -11.98
CA ALA A 130 10.44 -4.05 -11.64
C ALA A 130 10.39 -5.59 -11.70
N ALA A 131 9.22 -6.20 -11.54
CA ALA A 131 8.99 -7.63 -11.74
C ALA A 131 8.75 -7.98 -13.22
N GLY A 132 8.49 -6.98 -14.07
CA GLY A 132 8.06 -7.20 -15.46
C GLY A 132 6.59 -7.66 -15.57
N ALA A 133 5.80 -7.49 -14.51
CA ALA A 133 4.38 -7.78 -14.48
C ALA A 133 3.58 -6.55 -14.91
N THR A 134 2.44 -6.77 -15.58
CA THR A 134 1.50 -5.69 -15.86
C THR A 134 0.79 -5.29 -14.56
N PRO A 135 0.84 -4.01 -14.15
CA PRO A 135 0.11 -3.59 -12.95
C PRO A 135 -1.41 -3.80 -13.12
N PRO A 136 -2.11 -4.27 -12.07
CA PRO A 136 -3.56 -4.39 -12.10
C PRO A 136 -4.23 -3.02 -12.16
N LYS A 137 -5.53 -3.01 -12.45
CA LYS A 137 -6.35 -1.81 -12.26
C LYS A 137 -6.59 -1.60 -10.76
N PHE A 138 -6.56 -0.35 -10.33
CA PHE A 138 -6.77 0.01 -8.93
C PHE A 138 -8.12 0.74 -8.77
N ALA A 139 -8.83 0.43 -7.69
CA ALA A 139 -10.00 1.17 -7.24
C ALA A 139 -9.92 1.34 -5.73
N HIS A 140 -9.84 2.57 -5.25
CA HIS A 140 -9.75 2.84 -3.83
C HIS A 140 -11.10 3.30 -3.26
N LEU A 141 -11.63 2.54 -2.29
CA LEU A 141 -12.90 2.83 -1.65
C LEU A 141 -12.72 3.92 -0.57
N PRO A 142 -13.63 4.91 -0.48
CA PRO A 142 -13.55 5.96 0.52
C PRO A 142 -13.61 5.38 1.93
N LEU A 143 -13.05 6.12 2.89
CA LEU A 143 -13.05 5.71 4.28
C LEU A 143 -14.44 5.91 4.86
N LEU A 144 -14.88 4.91 5.64
CA LEU A 144 -16.04 5.08 6.50
C LEU A 144 -15.72 6.11 7.59
N VAL A 145 -16.63 7.05 7.77
CA VAL A 145 -16.54 8.12 8.77
C VAL A 145 -17.59 7.92 9.85
N ALA A 146 -17.25 8.28 11.08
CA ALA A 146 -18.18 8.37 12.17
C ALA A 146 -19.08 9.62 12.04
N PRO A 147 -20.20 9.71 12.77
CA PRO A 147 -21.07 10.90 12.74
C PRO A 147 -20.37 12.21 13.12
N ASP A 148 -19.26 12.14 13.85
CA ASP A 148 -18.41 13.28 14.20
C ASP A 148 -17.41 13.68 13.10
N GLY A 149 -17.46 13.02 11.94
CA GLY A 149 -16.59 13.24 10.78
C GLY A 149 -15.22 12.57 10.89
N THR A 150 -14.91 11.87 11.98
CA THR A 150 -13.60 11.21 12.14
C THR A 150 -13.55 9.86 11.42
N LYS A 151 -12.35 9.41 11.00
CA LYS A 151 -12.16 8.07 10.44
C LYS A 151 -12.63 7.01 11.44
N LEU A 152 -13.52 6.13 10.97
CA LEU A 152 -13.97 4.98 11.74
C LEU A 152 -12.76 4.07 12.03
N SER A 153 -12.60 3.63 13.28
CA SER A 153 -11.42 2.87 13.69
C SER A 153 -11.72 1.97 14.88
N LYS A 154 -11.07 0.78 14.91
CA LYS A 154 -11.19 -0.19 16.02
C LYS A 154 -10.89 0.42 17.37
N ARG A 155 -9.84 1.27 17.43
CA ARG A 155 -9.39 1.88 18.69
C ARG A 155 -10.40 2.87 19.27
N ARG A 156 -11.05 3.69 18.43
CA ARG A 156 -11.96 4.76 18.92
C ARG A 156 -13.41 4.33 18.98
N HIS A 157 -13.87 3.54 18.01
CA HIS A 157 -15.28 3.25 17.81
C HIS A 157 -15.67 1.80 18.21
N GLY A 158 -14.67 0.99 18.60
CA GLY A 158 -14.86 -0.29 19.27
C GLY A 158 -15.85 -1.21 18.56
N LYS A 159 -17.02 -1.40 19.17
CA LYS A 159 -18.06 -2.33 18.71
C LYS A 159 -18.62 -1.99 17.33
N VAL A 160 -18.68 -0.71 16.96
CA VAL A 160 -19.32 -0.23 15.71
C VAL A 160 -18.55 -0.68 14.45
N VAL A 161 -17.25 -0.95 14.55
CA VAL A 161 -16.47 -1.47 13.41
C VAL A 161 -16.43 -2.99 13.32
N SER A 162 -17.06 -3.70 14.26
CA SER A 162 -17.03 -5.15 14.30
C SER A 162 -18.32 -5.73 13.72
N VAL A 163 -18.19 -6.50 12.64
CA VAL A 163 -19.32 -7.23 12.03
C VAL A 163 -20.01 -8.16 13.04
N THR A 164 -19.25 -8.75 13.97
CA THR A 164 -19.81 -9.63 15.01
C THR A 164 -20.78 -8.92 15.94
N THR A 165 -20.58 -7.62 16.20
CA THR A 165 -21.50 -6.84 17.03
C THR A 165 -22.91 -6.83 16.42
N TYR A 166 -23.00 -6.61 15.11
CA TYR A 166 -24.29 -6.55 14.41
C TYR A 166 -24.97 -7.91 14.35
N ARG A 167 -24.19 -8.97 14.08
CA ARG A 167 -24.69 -10.35 14.15
C ARG A 167 -25.27 -10.67 15.53
N ASP A 168 -24.51 -10.40 16.59
CA ASP A 168 -24.91 -10.74 17.97
C ASP A 168 -26.08 -9.86 18.46
N ALA A 169 -26.26 -8.67 17.87
CA ALA A 169 -27.41 -7.81 18.08
C ALA A 169 -28.66 -8.20 17.26
N GLY A 170 -28.58 -9.24 16.43
CA GLY A 170 -29.72 -9.77 15.66
C GLY A 170 -30.00 -9.05 14.34
N PHE A 171 -29.02 -8.34 13.77
CA PHE A 171 -29.17 -7.77 12.43
C PHE A 171 -29.26 -8.88 11.38
N LEU A 172 -30.20 -8.74 10.46
CA LEU A 172 -30.30 -9.62 9.29
C LEU A 172 -29.10 -9.38 8.37
N PRO A 173 -28.42 -10.44 7.88
CA PRO A 173 -27.24 -10.29 7.03
C PRO A 173 -27.55 -9.54 5.74
N GLU A 174 -28.72 -9.75 5.13
CA GLU A 174 -29.15 -9.09 3.90
C GLU A 174 -29.34 -7.58 4.13
N ALA A 175 -29.97 -7.21 5.24
CA ALA A 175 -30.15 -5.81 5.61
C ALA A 175 -28.80 -5.13 5.89
N PHE A 176 -27.87 -5.85 6.53
CA PHE A 176 -26.54 -5.32 6.82
C PHE A 176 -25.70 -5.14 5.55
N VAL A 177 -25.73 -6.09 4.61
CA VAL A 177 -25.06 -5.96 3.32
C VAL A 177 -25.63 -4.79 2.51
N ASN A 178 -26.96 -4.67 2.42
CA ASN A 178 -27.60 -3.54 1.74
C ASN A 178 -27.15 -2.19 2.35
N PHE A 179 -27.12 -2.09 3.69
CA PHE A 179 -26.61 -0.90 4.36
C PHE A 179 -25.15 -0.60 4.00
N LEU A 180 -24.26 -1.61 3.98
CA LEU A 180 -22.85 -1.42 3.62
C LEU A 180 -22.67 -0.95 2.17
N CYS A 181 -23.48 -1.45 1.23
CA CYS A 181 -23.44 -1.03 -0.18
C CYS A 181 -23.76 0.46 -0.34
N LEU A 182 -24.63 1.02 0.50
CA LEU A 182 -24.96 2.45 0.49
C LEU A 182 -23.84 3.33 1.06
N LEU A 183 -22.79 2.74 1.64
CA LEU A 183 -21.62 3.47 2.15
C LEU A 183 -20.60 3.75 1.05
N GLY A 184 -20.92 4.70 0.17
CA GLY A 184 -20.02 5.16 -0.89
C GLY A 184 -20.46 4.79 -2.31
N TRP A 185 -21.62 4.14 -2.45
CA TRP A 185 -22.30 3.92 -3.72
C TRP A 185 -23.80 4.16 -3.57
N SER A 186 -24.44 4.64 -4.63
CA SER A 186 -25.88 4.85 -4.70
C SER A 186 -26.39 4.44 -6.07
N PRO A 187 -27.46 3.65 -6.17
CA PRO A 187 -28.06 3.29 -7.45
C PRO A 187 -28.67 4.54 -8.12
N LYS A 188 -28.75 4.54 -9.45
CA LYS A 188 -29.16 5.71 -10.24
C LYS A 188 -30.61 6.15 -9.98
N ASP A 189 -31.45 5.22 -9.55
CA ASP A 189 -32.86 5.45 -9.21
C ASP A 189 -33.08 5.77 -7.72
N ASN A 190 -32.01 5.91 -6.94
CA ASN A 190 -32.01 6.23 -5.50
C ASN A 190 -32.75 5.22 -4.62
N ARG A 191 -32.89 3.96 -5.05
CA ARG A 191 -33.41 2.91 -4.16
C ARG A 191 -32.43 2.63 -3.02
N GLU A 192 -32.97 2.47 -1.81
CA GLU A 192 -32.17 2.19 -0.60
C GLU A 192 -32.41 0.78 -0.04
N LYS A 193 -33.31 0.01 -0.66
CA LYS A 193 -33.63 -1.36 -0.27
C LYS A 193 -33.50 -2.24 -1.49
N MET A 194 -32.45 -3.05 -1.50
CA MET A 194 -32.12 -3.96 -2.58
C MET A 194 -31.79 -5.33 -1.99
N SER A 195 -32.19 -6.36 -2.69
CA SER A 195 -31.67 -7.71 -2.52
C SER A 195 -30.21 -7.79 -2.99
N LEU A 196 -29.50 -8.83 -2.56
CA LEU A 196 -28.14 -9.09 -3.06
C LEU A 196 -28.10 -9.26 -4.58
N GLN A 197 -29.14 -9.88 -5.16
CA GLN A 197 -29.25 -10.05 -6.61
C GLN A 197 -29.37 -8.70 -7.32
N GLU A 198 -30.24 -7.81 -6.83
CA GLU A 198 -30.38 -6.46 -7.38
C GLU A 198 -29.10 -5.63 -7.28
N LEU A 199 -28.29 -5.83 -6.23
CA LEU A 199 -26.98 -5.19 -6.07
C LEU A 199 -25.92 -5.72 -7.05
N MET A 200 -26.05 -6.97 -7.50
CA MET A 200 -25.13 -7.59 -8.45
C MET A 200 -25.47 -7.30 -9.91
N ASP A 201 -26.75 -7.06 -10.20
CA ASP A 201 -27.26 -6.81 -11.54
C ASP A 201 -27.18 -5.32 -11.97
N ASP A 202 -26.98 -4.41 -11.00
CA ASP A 202 -26.73 -2.97 -11.24
C ASP A 202 -25.30 -2.67 -11.72
#